data_AF-K1SWP0-F1
#
_entry.id   AF-K1SWP0-F1
#
_cell.length_a   1.000
_cell.length_b   1.000
_cell.length_c   1.000
_cell.angle_alpha   90.00
_cell.angle_beta   90.00
_cell.angle_gamma   90.00
#
_symmetry.space_group_name_H-M   'P 1'
#
loop_
_entity.id
_entity.type
_entity.pdbx_description
1 polymer ?
#
loop_
_entity_poly.entity_id
_entity_poly.type
_entity_poly.pdbx_seq_one_letter_code
_entity_poly.pdbx_strand_id
1 'polypeptide(L)'
;HTLDTDITVLTGMDGLIACAAESGADIVVTAVVGMVGLLPTMAAIKAGKDIALANKETLVCAGGLVMSAAKQYGVRILPVDSEHSAIFQCVQAANGNPIDKILLTASGGPFFGKKIEEMRGMTREQALAHPNWSMGAKITIDSATMMNKGLELIEAMWLYDLPPEDIEIVVHRESIVHSAVEFADGAVIAQLGLPDMRLPIQLALTWPQR
;
A
#
# COMPACT_ATOMS: atom_id res chain seq x y z
N HIS A 1 -2.64 38.39 7.35
CA HIS A 1 -1.49 39.01 8.03
C HIS A 1 -0.63 37.90 8.59
N THR A 2 0.53 37.67 7.96
CA THR A 2 1.72 36.85 8.30
C THR A 2 2.13 36.07 7.05
N LEU A 3 3.10 36.57 6.28
CA LEU A 3 3.88 35.72 5.40
C LEU A 3 5.31 36.25 5.40
N ASP A 4 6.10 35.63 6.26
CA ASP A 4 7.52 35.88 6.45
C ASP A 4 8.34 35.02 5.46
N THR A 5 7.64 34.35 4.53
CA THR A 5 8.14 33.42 3.52
C THR A 5 7.33 33.56 2.22
N ASP A 6 7.93 33.19 1.08
CA ASP A 6 7.27 33.15 -0.24
C ASP A 6 6.36 31.91 -0.43
N ILE A 7 5.83 31.34 0.66
CA ILE A 7 5.03 30.11 0.62
C ILE A 7 3.56 30.45 0.41
N THR A 8 2.96 29.89 -0.64
CA THR A 8 1.51 29.99 -0.87
C THR A 8 0.78 28.96 -0.03
N VAL A 9 -0.17 29.42 0.80
CA VAL A 9 -1.01 28.54 1.61
C VAL A 9 -2.32 28.22 0.87
N LEU A 10 -2.56 26.94 0.64
CA LEU A 10 -3.79 26.43 0.00
C LEU A 10 -4.63 25.67 1.03
N THR A 11 -5.94 25.54 0.78
CA THR A 11 -6.87 24.86 1.69
C THR A 11 -7.89 24.01 0.95
N GLY A 12 -8.46 23.02 1.65
CA GLY A 12 -9.51 22.16 1.13
C GLY A 12 -9.03 21.17 0.05
N MET A 13 -10.00 20.53 -0.61
CA MET A 13 -9.75 19.57 -1.68
C MET A 13 -9.04 20.21 -2.88
N ASP A 14 -9.43 21.43 -3.25
CA ASP A 14 -8.78 22.16 -4.35
C ASP A 14 -7.31 22.40 -4.06
N GLY A 15 -6.96 22.70 -2.80
CA GLY A 15 -5.58 22.80 -2.35
C GLY A 15 -4.82 21.48 -2.46
N LEU A 16 -5.42 20.36 -2.04
CA LEU A 16 -4.79 19.03 -2.17
C LEU A 16 -4.53 18.67 -3.64
N ILE A 17 -5.51 18.92 -4.52
CA ILE A 17 -5.38 18.70 -5.97
C ILE A 17 -4.27 19.56 -6.55
N ALA A 18 -4.24 20.85 -6.20
CA ALA A 18 -3.21 21.78 -6.67
C ALA A 18 -1.81 21.37 -6.20
N CYS A 19 -1.64 20.97 -4.93
CA CYS A 19 -0.38 20.46 -4.42
C CYS A 19 0.04 19.16 -5.12
N ALA A 20 -0.88 18.23 -5.34
CA ALA A 20 -0.57 16.97 -6.02
C ALA A 20 -0.20 17.16 -7.49
N ALA A 21 -0.70 18.21 -8.16
CA ALA A 21 -0.39 18.53 -9.55
C ALA A 21 0.78 19.52 -9.72
N GLU A 22 1.39 20.00 -8.63
CA GLU A 22 2.37 21.09 -8.62
C GLU A 22 3.61 20.79 -9.50
N SER A 23 4.01 21.71 -10.37
CA SER A 23 4.95 21.43 -11.48
C SER A 23 6.37 21.02 -11.06
N GLY A 24 6.82 21.38 -9.85
CA GLY A 24 8.21 21.13 -9.41
C GLY A 24 8.49 19.70 -8.93
N ALA A 25 7.46 18.89 -8.65
CA ALA A 25 7.64 17.54 -8.12
C ALA A 25 7.63 16.45 -9.22
N ASP A 26 8.57 15.51 -9.18
CA ASP A 26 8.59 14.33 -10.05
C ASP A 26 7.69 13.19 -9.53
N ILE A 27 7.64 13.04 -8.20
CA ILE A 27 6.93 11.96 -7.50
C ILE A 27 5.99 12.56 -6.45
N VAL A 28 4.78 12.01 -6.35
CA VAL A 28 3.80 12.34 -5.30
C VAL A 28 3.60 11.16 -4.37
N VAL A 29 3.90 11.37 -3.08
CA VAL A 29 3.60 10.39 -2.03
C VAL A 29 2.17 10.58 -1.55
N THR A 30 1.33 9.59 -1.75
CA THR A 30 -0.09 9.63 -1.38
C THR A 30 -0.32 8.86 -0.08
N ALA A 31 -0.32 9.59 1.03
CA ALA A 31 -0.43 9.04 2.40
C ALA A 31 -1.66 9.55 3.17
N VAL A 32 -2.62 10.15 2.48
CA VAL A 32 -3.89 10.55 3.07
C VAL A 32 -4.78 9.33 3.31
N VAL A 33 -5.58 9.34 4.38
CA VAL A 33 -6.41 8.19 4.77
C VAL A 33 -7.75 8.21 4.04
N GLY A 34 -8.15 7.05 3.50
CA GLY A 34 -9.46 6.86 2.89
C GLY A 34 -9.60 7.47 1.49
N MET A 35 -10.84 7.74 1.09
CA MET A 35 -11.19 8.12 -0.29
C MET A 35 -10.75 9.53 -0.71
N VAL A 36 -10.31 10.35 0.24
CA VAL A 36 -9.87 11.73 -0.04
C VAL A 36 -8.64 11.76 -0.95
N GLY A 37 -7.86 10.67 -1.00
CA GLY A 37 -6.68 10.53 -1.86
C GLY A 37 -6.99 10.36 -3.33
N LEU A 38 -8.21 9.95 -3.72
CA LEU A 38 -8.50 9.60 -5.11
C LEU A 38 -8.35 10.78 -6.07
N LEU A 39 -8.99 11.92 -5.77
CA LEU A 39 -8.93 13.09 -6.68
C LEU A 39 -7.50 13.67 -6.79
N PRO A 40 -6.75 13.87 -5.70
CA PRO A 40 -5.35 14.26 -5.77
C PRO A 40 -4.48 13.27 -6.56
N THR A 41 -4.64 11.96 -6.35
CA THR A 41 -3.91 10.93 -7.10
C THR A 41 -4.19 11.03 -8.60
N MET A 42 -5.46 11.16 -8.99
CA MET A 42 -5.83 11.32 -10.40
C MET A 42 -5.28 12.62 -11.00
N ALA A 43 -5.18 13.70 -10.22
CA ALA A 43 -4.60 14.97 -10.67
C ALA A 43 -3.08 14.85 -10.88
N ALA A 44 -2.37 14.20 -9.95
CA ALA A 44 -0.93 13.92 -10.07
C ALA A 44 -0.62 13.05 -11.31
N ILE A 45 -1.41 12.00 -11.54
CA ILE A 45 -1.28 11.14 -12.73
C ILE A 45 -1.43 11.97 -14.02
N LYS A 46 -2.47 12.81 -14.10
CA LYS A 46 -2.70 13.67 -15.27
C LYS A 46 -1.61 14.71 -15.48
N ALA A 47 -0.94 15.12 -14.40
CA ALA A 47 0.20 16.02 -14.43
C ALA A 47 1.52 15.31 -14.79
N GLY A 48 1.50 13.99 -15.07
CA GLY A 48 2.68 13.24 -15.48
C GLY A 48 3.60 12.85 -14.33
N LYS A 49 3.08 12.80 -13.09
CA LYS A 49 3.87 12.46 -11.91
C LYS A 49 3.73 10.99 -11.55
N ASP A 50 4.84 10.41 -11.14
CA ASP A 50 4.81 9.08 -10.56
C ASP A 50 4.17 9.12 -9.18
N ILE A 51 3.49 8.05 -8.82
CA ILE A 51 2.73 7.96 -7.57
C ILE A 51 3.40 6.95 -6.66
N ALA A 52 3.94 7.42 -5.54
CA ALA A 52 4.28 6.55 -4.42
C ALA A 52 2.99 6.34 -3.59
N LEU A 53 2.34 5.19 -3.78
CA LEU A 53 1.00 4.90 -3.29
C LEU A 53 1.03 4.19 -1.93
N ALA A 54 0.68 4.90 -0.86
CA ALA A 54 0.48 4.32 0.48
C ALA A 54 -1.00 4.17 0.85
N ASN A 55 -1.89 4.86 0.14
CA ASN A 55 -3.33 4.85 0.38
C ASN A 55 -4.03 3.75 -0.44
N LYS A 56 -4.11 2.54 0.12
CA LYS A 56 -4.78 1.39 -0.50
C LYS A 56 -6.22 1.64 -0.91
N GLU A 57 -6.97 2.45 -0.14
CA GLU A 57 -8.38 2.73 -0.42
C GLU A 57 -8.63 3.36 -1.79
N THR A 58 -7.64 4.08 -2.34
CA THR A 58 -7.70 4.62 -3.71
C THR A 58 -7.83 3.51 -4.75
N LEU A 59 -7.04 2.43 -4.62
CA LEU A 59 -7.13 1.29 -5.53
C LEU A 59 -8.30 0.37 -5.22
N VAL A 60 -8.64 0.17 -3.95
CA VAL A 60 -9.81 -0.64 -3.57
C VAL A 60 -11.09 -0.09 -4.21
N CYS A 61 -11.27 1.23 -4.17
CA CYS A 61 -12.51 1.84 -4.63
C CYS A 61 -12.51 2.22 -6.12
N ALA A 62 -11.34 2.48 -6.70
CA ALA A 62 -11.23 3.02 -8.06
C ALA A 62 -10.04 2.44 -8.86
N GLY A 63 -9.58 1.23 -8.53
CA GLY A 63 -8.39 0.62 -9.12
C GLY A 63 -8.37 0.62 -10.64
N GLY A 64 -9.46 0.16 -11.29
CA GLY A 64 -9.56 0.20 -12.75
C GLY A 64 -9.40 1.61 -13.36
N LEU A 65 -9.93 2.66 -12.71
CA LEU A 65 -9.78 4.04 -13.17
C LEU A 65 -8.36 4.56 -12.97
N VAL A 66 -7.77 4.30 -11.80
CA VAL A 66 -6.42 4.75 -11.44
C VAL A 66 -5.38 4.07 -12.32
N MET A 67 -5.43 2.75 -12.45
CA MET A 67 -4.48 1.98 -13.26
C MET A 67 -4.60 2.31 -14.74
N SER A 68 -5.83 2.50 -15.25
CA SER A 68 -6.04 2.92 -16.64
C SER A 68 -5.47 4.30 -16.91
N ALA A 69 -5.67 5.26 -15.99
CA ALA A 69 -5.10 6.59 -16.11
C ALA A 69 -3.56 6.55 -16.02
N ALA A 70 -2.99 5.79 -15.09
CA ALA A 70 -1.54 5.65 -14.99
C ALA A 70 -0.92 5.17 -16.30
N LYS A 71 -1.53 4.13 -16.90
CA LYS A 71 -1.15 3.63 -18.23
C LYS A 71 -1.32 4.67 -19.34
N GLN A 72 -2.43 5.41 -19.35
CA GLN A 72 -2.71 6.44 -20.35
C GLN A 72 -1.67 7.58 -20.32
N TYR A 73 -1.29 8.03 -19.13
CA TYR A 73 -0.37 9.15 -18.94
C TYR A 73 1.10 8.72 -18.84
N GLY A 74 1.38 7.42 -18.89
CA GLY A 74 2.74 6.87 -18.86
C GLY A 74 3.45 7.06 -17.52
N VAL A 75 2.70 7.14 -16.42
CA VAL A 75 3.24 7.31 -15.06
C VAL A 75 3.28 5.98 -14.32
N ARG A 76 4.21 5.86 -13.38
CA ARG A 76 4.41 4.69 -12.53
C ARG A 76 3.53 4.79 -11.29
N ILE A 77 2.93 3.67 -10.90
CA ILE A 77 2.36 3.48 -9.56
C ILE A 77 3.33 2.61 -8.76
N LEU A 78 3.98 3.19 -7.76
CA LEU A 78 5.00 2.56 -6.93
C LEU A 78 4.39 2.24 -5.57
N PRO A 79 4.26 0.96 -5.18
CA PRO A 79 3.62 0.58 -3.92
C PRO A 79 4.49 0.95 -2.72
N VAL A 80 3.86 1.62 -1.74
CA VAL A 80 4.46 1.96 -0.44
C VAL A 80 3.94 1.06 0.68
N ASP A 81 2.77 0.45 0.52
CA ASP A 81 2.31 -0.57 1.47
C ASP A 81 3.33 -1.73 1.55
N SER A 82 3.61 -2.24 2.75
CA SER A 82 4.78 -3.08 3.01
C SER A 82 4.79 -4.36 2.18
N GLU A 83 3.64 -5.02 2.12
CA GLU A 83 3.41 -6.27 1.40
C GLU A 83 3.57 -6.08 -0.11
N HIS A 84 2.97 -5.03 -0.66
CA HIS A 84 3.06 -4.73 -2.09
C HIS A 84 4.46 -4.22 -2.46
N SER A 85 5.11 -3.45 -1.60
CA SER A 85 6.51 -3.10 -1.80
C SER A 85 7.42 -4.33 -1.81
N ALA A 86 7.12 -5.34 -0.98
CA ALA A 86 7.80 -6.62 -0.98
C ALA A 86 7.57 -7.41 -2.29
N ILE A 87 6.32 -7.55 -2.72
CA ILE A 87 5.96 -8.21 -3.98
C ILE A 87 6.65 -7.51 -5.16
N PHE A 88 6.62 -6.18 -5.20
CA PHE A 88 7.28 -5.39 -6.23
C PHE A 88 8.79 -5.70 -6.29
N GLN A 89 9.48 -5.75 -5.15
CA GLN A 89 10.90 -6.13 -5.12
C GLN A 89 11.14 -7.55 -5.63
N CYS A 90 10.28 -8.51 -5.29
CA CYS A 90 10.37 -9.89 -5.78
C CYS A 90 10.21 -9.94 -7.30
N VAL A 91 9.23 -9.24 -7.87
CA VAL A 91 8.99 -9.17 -9.32
C VAL A 91 10.20 -8.55 -10.04
N GLN A 92 10.77 -7.48 -9.50
CA GLN A 92 11.98 -6.89 -10.06
C GLN A 92 13.18 -7.84 -10.02
N ALA A 93 13.31 -8.64 -8.97
CA ALA A 93 14.38 -9.64 -8.84
C ALA A 93 14.20 -10.84 -9.78
N ALA A 94 12.97 -11.14 -10.18
CA ALA A 94 12.62 -12.27 -11.04
C ALA A 94 12.95 -12.08 -12.52
N ASN A 95 13.42 -10.88 -12.91
CA ASN A 95 13.94 -10.58 -14.25
C ASN A 95 13.02 -11.02 -15.40
N GLY A 96 11.71 -10.76 -15.26
CA GLY A 96 10.70 -11.07 -16.27
C GLY A 96 10.06 -12.47 -16.17
N ASN A 97 10.41 -13.27 -15.16
CA ASN A 97 9.67 -14.49 -14.86
C ASN A 97 8.22 -14.13 -14.45
N PRO A 98 7.17 -14.67 -15.12
CA PRO A 98 5.79 -14.36 -14.80
C PRO A 98 5.39 -14.83 -13.40
N ILE A 99 4.58 -14.03 -12.73
CA ILE A 99 3.98 -14.39 -11.44
C ILE A 99 3.01 -15.56 -11.68
N ASP A 100 3.12 -16.61 -10.87
CA ASP A 100 2.13 -17.69 -10.78
C ASP A 100 1.19 -17.47 -9.59
N LYS A 101 1.76 -17.07 -8.44
CA LYS A 101 0.98 -16.80 -7.23
C LYS A 101 1.64 -15.78 -6.32
N ILE A 102 0.84 -14.97 -5.63
CA ILE A 102 1.29 -14.09 -4.55
C ILE A 102 1.00 -14.73 -3.19
N LEU A 103 2.01 -14.76 -2.33
CA LEU A 103 1.88 -15.10 -0.90
C LEU A 103 1.82 -13.81 -0.09
N LEU A 104 0.62 -13.30 0.13
CA LEU A 104 0.35 -12.04 0.82
C LEU A 104 0.36 -12.27 2.33
N THR A 105 1.47 -11.96 2.99
CA THR A 105 1.62 -12.28 4.41
C THR A 105 0.81 -11.35 5.30
N ALA A 106 0.34 -11.82 6.46
CA ALA A 106 -0.41 -11.05 7.45
C ALA A 106 0.12 -11.31 8.86
N SER A 107 0.13 -10.30 9.74
CA SER A 107 0.47 -10.49 11.15
C SER A 107 -0.59 -11.32 11.92
N GLY A 108 -1.80 -11.42 11.38
CA GLY A 108 -2.99 -11.99 12.05
C GLY A 108 -3.60 -11.10 13.14
N GLY A 109 -3.03 -9.91 13.39
CA GLY A 109 -3.55 -8.95 14.36
C GLY A 109 -3.49 -9.40 15.83
N PRO A 110 -4.06 -8.61 16.76
CA PRO A 110 -4.09 -8.92 18.19
C PRO A 110 -4.99 -10.11 18.56
N PHE A 111 -5.96 -10.48 17.72
CA PHE A 111 -6.93 -11.53 18.02
C PHE A 111 -6.60 -12.89 17.39
N PHE A 112 -5.41 -13.02 16.79
CA PHE A 112 -4.94 -14.31 16.29
C PHE A 112 -5.01 -15.40 17.37
N GLY A 113 -5.58 -16.56 17.01
CA GLY A 113 -5.73 -17.71 17.91
C GLY A 113 -6.88 -17.61 18.92
N LYS A 114 -7.64 -16.50 18.94
CA LYS A 114 -8.85 -16.37 19.76
C LYS A 114 -10.03 -17.11 19.15
N LYS A 115 -10.85 -17.72 20.01
CA LYS A 115 -12.14 -18.30 19.61
C LYS A 115 -13.16 -17.21 19.33
N ILE A 116 -14.18 -17.54 18.53
CA ILE A 116 -15.27 -16.62 18.17
C ILE A 116 -15.95 -16.05 19.42
N GLU A 117 -16.15 -16.87 20.43
CA GLU A 117 -16.79 -16.55 21.70
C GLU A 117 -15.97 -15.55 22.51
N GLU A 118 -14.64 -15.68 22.49
CA GLU A 118 -13.73 -14.72 23.11
C GLU A 118 -13.75 -13.38 22.36
N MET A 119 -13.83 -13.42 21.02
CA MET A 119 -13.83 -12.21 20.18
C MET A 119 -15.09 -11.36 20.34
N ARG A 120 -16.25 -11.95 20.68
CA ARG A 120 -17.53 -11.21 20.86
C ARG A 120 -17.47 -10.11 21.92
N GLY A 121 -16.59 -10.24 22.91
CA GLY A 121 -16.45 -9.29 24.01
C GLY A 121 -15.25 -8.35 23.88
N MET A 122 -14.49 -8.41 22.78
CA MET A 122 -13.26 -7.63 22.66
C MET A 122 -13.55 -6.15 22.48
N THR A 123 -12.74 -5.32 23.14
CA THR A 123 -12.90 -3.86 23.12
C THR A 123 -12.00 -3.18 22.11
N ARG A 124 -12.26 -1.89 21.86
CA ARG A 124 -11.41 -1.04 21.02
C ARG A 124 -9.98 -0.98 21.56
N GLU A 125 -9.81 -0.84 22.87
CA GLU A 125 -8.50 -0.74 23.50
C GLU A 125 -7.66 -2.00 23.26
N GLN A 126 -8.30 -3.18 23.32
CA GLN A 126 -7.64 -4.45 23.02
C GLN A 126 -7.28 -4.58 21.53
N ALA A 127 -8.14 -4.12 20.63
CA ALA A 127 -7.86 -4.10 19.20
C ALA A 127 -6.71 -3.14 18.85
N LEU A 128 -6.53 -2.04 19.59
CA LEU A 128 -5.45 -1.07 19.37
C LEU A 128 -4.05 -1.56 19.84
N ALA A 129 -3.98 -2.66 20.57
CA ALA A 129 -2.73 -3.24 21.06
C ALA A 129 -2.08 -4.18 20.02
N HIS A 130 -1.64 -3.63 18.89
CA HIS A 130 -1.05 -4.41 17.80
C HIS A 130 0.30 -5.03 18.19
N PRO A 131 0.57 -6.31 17.88
CA PRO A 131 1.78 -7.01 18.36
C PRO A 131 3.10 -6.49 17.76
N ASN A 132 3.10 -6.11 16.47
CA ASN A 132 4.35 -5.87 15.73
C ASN A 132 4.54 -4.45 15.19
N TRP A 133 3.48 -3.65 15.14
CA TRP A 133 3.45 -2.39 14.37
C TRP A 133 2.83 -1.28 15.21
N SER A 134 3.41 -0.07 15.12
CA SER A 134 2.83 1.15 15.69
C SER A 134 2.17 1.95 14.56
N MET A 135 0.84 1.95 14.51
CA MET A 135 0.06 2.50 13.38
C MET A 135 -1.13 3.33 13.85
N GLY A 136 -1.78 4.02 12.90
CA GLY A 136 -3.00 4.78 13.16
C GLY A 136 -4.19 3.89 13.55
N ALA A 137 -5.14 4.43 14.31
CA ALA A 137 -6.25 3.64 14.88
C ALA A 137 -7.07 2.88 13.83
N LYS A 138 -7.35 3.46 12.65
CA LYS A 138 -8.15 2.82 11.59
C LYS A 138 -7.49 1.52 11.10
N ILE A 139 -6.24 1.60 10.65
CA ILE A 139 -5.50 0.43 10.15
C ILE A 139 -5.27 -0.61 11.26
N THR A 140 -5.09 -0.17 12.50
CA THR A 140 -4.96 -1.10 13.63
C THR A 140 -6.23 -1.91 13.88
N ILE A 141 -7.42 -1.29 13.82
CA ILE A 141 -8.70 -2.01 13.91
C ILE A 141 -8.91 -2.93 12.70
N ASP A 142 -8.57 -2.46 11.49
CA ASP A 142 -8.68 -3.28 10.28
C ASP A 142 -7.76 -4.51 10.34
N SER A 143 -6.57 -4.38 10.94
CA SER A 143 -5.67 -5.51 11.19
C SER A 143 -6.28 -6.51 12.18
N ALA A 144 -6.90 -6.02 13.27
CA ALA A 144 -7.56 -6.87 14.26
C ALA A 144 -8.74 -7.68 13.71
N THR A 145 -9.41 -7.18 12.67
CA THR A 145 -10.52 -7.86 11.99
C THR A 145 -10.08 -8.61 10.73
N MET A 146 -8.80 -8.56 10.37
CA MET A 146 -8.24 -8.97 9.08
C MET A 146 -8.83 -8.27 7.85
N MET A 147 -9.71 -7.26 8.03
CA MET A 147 -10.21 -6.45 6.92
C MET A 147 -9.07 -5.75 6.17
N ASN A 148 -8.01 -5.34 6.89
CA ASN A 148 -6.82 -4.75 6.27
C ASN A 148 -6.27 -5.65 5.16
N LYS A 149 -6.18 -6.95 5.42
CA LYS A 149 -5.67 -7.93 4.46
C LYS A 149 -6.63 -8.16 3.29
N GLY A 150 -7.94 -8.04 3.52
CA GLY A 150 -8.94 -8.05 2.46
C GLY A 150 -8.81 -6.85 1.51
N LEU A 151 -8.53 -5.65 2.05
CA LEU A 151 -8.25 -4.47 1.24
C LEU A 151 -6.95 -4.61 0.44
N GLU A 152 -5.91 -5.14 1.06
CA GLU A 152 -4.60 -5.37 0.42
C GLU A 152 -4.66 -6.46 -0.66
N LEU A 153 -5.55 -7.45 -0.52
CA LEU A 153 -5.82 -8.42 -1.58
C LEU A 153 -6.37 -7.72 -2.82
N ILE A 154 -7.39 -6.86 -2.67
CA ILE A 154 -7.96 -6.10 -3.80
C ILE A 154 -6.90 -5.18 -4.41
N GLU A 155 -6.09 -4.54 -3.58
CA GLU A 155 -4.97 -3.71 -4.04
C GLU A 155 -3.95 -4.51 -4.86
N ALA A 156 -3.59 -5.73 -4.41
CA ALA A 156 -2.67 -6.61 -5.13
C ALA A 156 -3.25 -7.05 -6.48
N MET A 157 -4.56 -7.34 -6.55
CA MET A 157 -5.24 -7.64 -7.82
C MET A 157 -5.01 -6.53 -8.85
N TRP A 158 -5.14 -5.26 -8.43
CA TRP A 158 -4.96 -4.11 -9.32
C TRP A 158 -3.50 -3.82 -9.66
N LEU A 159 -2.60 -3.91 -8.68
CA LEU A 159 -1.18 -3.58 -8.89
C LEU A 159 -0.46 -4.60 -9.77
N TYR A 160 -0.84 -5.88 -9.66
CA TYR A 160 -0.14 -6.99 -10.32
C TYR A 160 -0.96 -7.67 -11.41
N ASP A 161 -2.18 -7.19 -11.68
CA ASP A 161 -3.09 -7.71 -12.71
C ASP A 161 -3.37 -9.22 -12.52
N LEU A 162 -3.74 -9.60 -11.29
CA LEU A 162 -3.99 -10.99 -10.90
C LEU A 162 -5.44 -11.16 -10.40
N PRO A 163 -6.06 -12.32 -10.67
CA PRO A 163 -7.33 -12.67 -10.07
C PRO A 163 -7.15 -13.06 -8.59
N PRO A 164 -8.22 -13.00 -7.76
CA PRO A 164 -8.11 -13.22 -6.32
C PRO A 164 -7.67 -14.66 -5.95
N GLU A 165 -7.97 -15.66 -6.78
CA GLU A 165 -7.54 -17.04 -6.59
C GLU A 165 -6.01 -17.24 -6.63
N ASP A 166 -5.29 -16.31 -7.26
CA ASP A 166 -3.82 -16.34 -7.38
C ASP A 166 -3.14 -15.51 -6.26
N ILE A 167 -3.91 -15.06 -5.26
CA ILE A 167 -3.41 -14.28 -4.11
C ILE A 167 -3.77 -15.04 -2.82
N GLU A 168 -2.79 -15.74 -2.26
CA GLU A 168 -2.93 -16.53 -1.05
C GLU A 168 -2.55 -15.71 0.18
N ILE A 169 -3.49 -15.57 1.13
CA ILE A 169 -3.23 -14.89 2.40
C ILE A 169 -2.58 -15.87 3.38
N VAL A 170 -1.37 -15.54 3.85
CA VAL A 170 -0.59 -16.38 4.77
C VAL A 170 -0.34 -15.66 6.09
N VAL A 171 -0.74 -16.24 7.22
CA VAL A 171 -0.42 -15.62 8.52
C VAL A 171 1.03 -15.88 8.91
N HIS A 172 1.84 -14.82 8.96
CA HIS A 172 3.23 -14.80 9.40
C HIS A 172 3.39 -13.85 10.60
N ARG A 173 3.42 -14.43 11.79
CA ARG A 173 3.32 -13.71 13.08
C ARG A 173 4.52 -12.81 13.35
N GLU A 174 5.69 -13.15 12.84
CA GLU A 174 6.93 -12.41 13.08
C GLU A 174 6.99 -11.12 12.25
N SER A 175 6.20 -11.03 11.17
CA SER A 175 6.20 -9.89 10.23
C SER A 175 7.61 -9.53 9.73
N ILE A 176 8.44 -10.55 9.49
CA ILE A 176 9.79 -10.42 8.91
C ILE A 176 9.74 -10.66 7.41
N VAL A 177 9.02 -11.69 6.98
CA VAL A 177 8.67 -11.88 5.57
C VAL A 177 7.48 -10.98 5.26
N HIS A 178 7.73 -9.89 4.55
CA HIS A 178 6.70 -8.90 4.22
C HIS A 178 5.79 -9.35 3.09
N SER A 179 6.26 -10.20 2.16
CA SER A 179 5.46 -11.03 1.24
C SER A 179 6.40 -11.89 0.41
N ALA A 180 5.83 -12.84 -0.34
CA ALA A 180 6.58 -13.64 -1.30
C ALA A 180 5.78 -13.83 -2.60
N VAL A 181 6.50 -14.21 -3.65
CA VAL A 181 5.95 -14.43 -5.00
C VAL A 181 6.46 -15.76 -5.51
N GLU A 182 5.53 -16.63 -5.87
CA GLU A 182 5.76 -17.85 -6.64
C GLU A 182 5.68 -17.51 -8.13
N PHE A 183 6.64 -18.00 -8.90
CA PHE A 183 6.74 -17.74 -10.34
C PHE A 183 6.45 -19.00 -11.16
N ALA A 184 6.25 -18.84 -12.46
CA ALA A 184 5.84 -19.92 -13.38
C ALA A 184 6.79 -21.14 -13.44
N ASP A 185 8.04 -21.00 -13.00
CA ASP A 185 9.01 -22.08 -12.88
C ASP A 185 9.00 -22.79 -11.50
N GLY A 186 8.10 -22.39 -10.61
CA GLY A 186 7.96 -22.88 -9.24
C GLY A 186 8.97 -22.26 -8.26
N ALA A 187 9.81 -21.30 -8.69
CA ALA A 187 10.68 -20.58 -7.78
C ALA A 187 9.86 -19.62 -6.91
N VAL A 188 10.26 -19.47 -5.64
CA VAL A 188 9.65 -18.52 -4.71
C VAL A 188 10.69 -17.50 -4.26
N ILE A 189 10.41 -16.22 -4.44
CA ILE A 189 11.23 -15.12 -3.93
C ILE A 189 10.44 -14.40 -2.85
N ALA A 190 11.07 -14.15 -1.71
CA ALA A 190 10.49 -13.43 -0.59
C ALA A 190 11.33 -12.19 -0.25
N GLN A 191 10.67 -11.11 0.15
CA GLN A 191 11.35 -9.94 0.69
C GLN A 191 11.25 -9.95 2.22
N LEU A 192 12.42 -9.79 2.87
CA LEU A 192 12.54 -9.85 4.32
C LEU A 192 13.10 -8.53 4.87
N GLY A 193 12.61 -8.12 6.03
CA GLY A 193 13.13 -6.96 6.75
C GLY A 193 12.47 -6.80 8.10
N LEU A 194 13.00 -5.87 8.91
CA LEU A 194 12.28 -5.44 10.10
C LEU A 194 10.98 -4.72 9.69
N PRO A 195 9.94 -4.73 10.54
CA PRO A 195 8.69 -4.01 10.30
C PRO A 195 8.90 -2.49 10.39
N ASP A 196 9.38 -1.90 9.29
CA ASP A 196 9.77 -0.50 9.21
C ASP A 196 9.42 0.11 7.85
N MET A 197 8.48 1.06 7.86
CA MET A 197 7.97 1.72 6.66
C MET A 197 8.99 2.63 5.97
N ARG A 198 10.12 2.95 6.60
CA ARG A 198 11.18 3.73 5.94
C ARG A 198 11.70 3.02 4.69
N LEU A 199 11.78 1.68 4.72
CA LEU A 199 12.27 0.89 3.60
C LEU A 199 11.34 0.96 2.36
N PRO A 200 10.03 0.64 2.45
CA PRO A 200 9.15 0.74 1.28
C PRO A 200 8.95 2.18 0.80
N ILE A 201 8.93 3.17 1.71
CA ILE A 201 8.89 4.59 1.34
C ILE A 201 10.14 4.98 0.55
N GLN A 202 11.33 4.64 1.06
CA GLN A 202 12.60 4.94 0.38
C GLN A 202 12.61 4.31 -1.01
N LEU A 203 12.27 3.03 -1.13
CA LEU A 203 12.27 2.33 -2.41
C LEU A 203 11.35 3.03 -3.42
N ALA A 204 10.14 3.41 -3.03
CA ALA A 204 9.23 4.12 -3.94
C ALA A 204 9.77 5.48 -4.40
N LEU A 205 10.62 6.13 -3.60
CA LEU A 205 11.24 7.42 -3.96
C LEU A 205 12.54 7.27 -4.75
N THR A 206 13.29 6.17 -4.57
CA THR A 206 14.61 5.98 -5.18
C THR A 206 14.62 5.00 -6.34
N TRP A 207 13.53 4.27 -6.60
CA TRP A 207 13.46 3.29 -7.69
C TRP A 207 13.78 3.92 -9.06
N PRO A 208 14.62 3.28 -9.91
CA PRO A 208 15.13 1.90 -9.80
C PRO A 208 16.41 1.72 -8.98
N GLN A 209 16.93 2.79 -8.36
CA GLN A 209 18.07 2.71 -7.45
C GLN A 209 17.63 2.28 -6.03
N ARG A 210 18.60 1.97 -5.17
CA ARG A 210 18.40 1.67 -3.74
C ARG A 210 19.08 2.74 -2.90
#